data_AF-A0A183JDW7-F1
#
_entry.id   AF-A0A183JDW7-F1
#
_cell.length_a   1.000
_cell.length_b   1.000
_cell.length_c   1.000
_cell.angle_alpha   90.00
_cell.angle_beta   90.00
_cell.angle_gamma   90.00
#
_symmetry.space_group_name_H-M   'P 1'
#
loop_
_entity.id
_entity.type
_entity.pdbx_description
1 polymer ?
#
loop_
_entity_poly.entity_id
_entity_poly.type
_entity_poly.pdbx_seq_one_letter_code
_entity_poly.pdbx_strand_id
1 'polypeptide(L)'
;MNYIAAVLLLVLDCPPNEREIKAFWLLDALINHILPKYYSSDMLAVRVDCMVFNQLLKDKIPTVHKIIMNSGITCTLLATKWFICLFADVLPIETTIRVFDCLFYEGDKVLFRVCLSLVRLHYKDLIQCNEFPILITAFRNMCKDKQTLYCHQFIESMFRSHGSLPKSKIAKLRSQFTQQIENDTGDPE
;
A
#
# COMPACT_ATOMS: atom_id res chain seq x y z
N MET A 1 2.89 -0.61 13.95
CA MET A 1 4.32 -0.39 13.65
C MET A 1 5.21 -1.57 14.04
N ASN A 2 4.84 -2.40 15.03
CA ASN A 2 5.58 -3.60 15.44
C ASN A 2 6.08 -4.48 14.28
N TYR A 3 5.24 -4.79 13.29
CA TYR A 3 5.65 -5.60 12.12
C TYR A 3 6.80 -4.98 11.32
N ILE A 4 6.74 -3.66 11.09
CA ILE A 4 7.77 -2.94 10.36
C ILE A 4 9.08 -2.98 11.14
N ALA A 5 9.03 -2.68 12.45
CA ALA A 5 10.20 -2.75 13.32
C ALA A 5 10.82 -4.15 13.32
N ALA A 6 10.00 -5.21 13.39
CA ALA A 6 10.46 -6.59 13.32
C ALA A 6 11.18 -6.89 11.99
N VAL A 7 10.62 -6.44 10.85
CA VAL A 7 11.28 -6.61 9.55
C VAL A 7 12.62 -5.87 9.52
N LEU A 8 12.68 -4.61 9.97
CA LEU A 8 13.94 -3.85 10.00
C LEU A 8 15.00 -4.52 10.88
N LEU A 9 14.62 -5.00 12.06
CA LEU A 9 15.52 -5.76 12.94
C LEU A 9 16.00 -7.06 12.30
N LEU A 10 15.18 -7.71 11.49
CA LEU A 10 15.51 -8.98 10.85
C LEU A 10 16.49 -8.81 9.68
N VAL A 11 16.37 -7.74 8.90
CA VAL A 11 17.13 -7.56 7.65
C VAL A 11 18.45 -6.81 7.81
N LEU A 12 18.63 -6.08 8.92
CA LEU A 12 19.83 -5.29 9.12
C LEU A 12 21.06 -6.18 9.38
N ASP A 13 21.92 -6.27 8.37
CA ASP A 13 23.21 -6.93 8.47
C ASP A 13 24.24 -6.02 9.15
N CYS A 14 24.24 -6.07 10.48
CA CYS A 14 25.15 -5.30 11.32
C CYS A 14 25.39 -6.04 12.66
N PRO A 15 26.45 -5.64 13.40
CA PRO A 15 26.76 -6.22 14.70
C PRO A 15 25.56 -6.18 15.66
N PRO A 16 25.31 -7.23 16.48
CA PRO A 16 24.14 -7.32 17.35
C PRO A 16 23.98 -6.12 18.31
N ASN A 17 25.08 -5.55 18.78
CA ASN A 17 25.11 -4.38 19.67
C ASN A 17 24.66 -3.07 19.01
N GLU A 18 24.65 -2.99 17.68
CA GLU A 18 24.25 -1.79 16.93
C GLU A 18 22.89 -1.95 16.24
N ARG A 19 22.40 -3.19 16.11
CA ARG A 19 21.24 -3.54 15.30
C ARG A 19 19.97 -2.79 15.71
N GLU A 20 19.71 -2.74 17.02
CA GLU A 20 18.53 -2.04 17.55
C GLU A 20 18.58 -0.54 17.26
N ILE A 21 19.74 0.08 17.45
CA ILE A 21 19.95 1.51 17.22
C ILE A 21 19.79 1.83 15.72
N LYS A 22 20.36 1.01 14.83
CA LYS A 22 20.20 1.17 13.38
C LYS A 22 18.76 0.95 12.93
N ALA A 23 18.06 -0.04 13.49
CA ALA A 23 16.64 -0.27 13.21
C ALA A 23 15.78 0.91 13.66
N PHE A 24 16.07 1.50 14.82
CA PHE A 24 15.39 2.68 15.33
C PHE A 24 15.55 3.87 14.37
N TRP A 25 16.78 4.21 13.97
CA TRP A 25 17.02 5.33 13.07
C TRP A 25 16.46 5.10 11.66
N LEU A 26 16.46 3.85 11.19
CA LEU A 26 15.83 3.52 9.91
C LEU A 26 14.29 3.61 9.98
N LEU A 27 13.71 3.22 11.11
CA LEU A 27 12.27 3.39 11.36
C LEU A 27 11.89 4.86 11.45
N ASP A 28 12.71 5.67 12.12
CA ASP A 28 12.56 7.13 12.19
C ASP A 28 12.63 7.75 10.79
N ALA A 29 13.65 7.40 10.00
CA ALA A 29 13.78 7.82 8.60
C ALA A 29 12.52 7.47 7.78
N LEU A 30 12.02 6.25 7.94
CA LEU A 30 10.83 5.78 7.22
C LEU A 30 9.57 6.57 7.61
N ILE A 31 9.34 6.80 8.89
CA ILE A 31 8.11 7.43 9.40
C ILE A 31 8.14 8.95 9.21
N ASN A 32 9.26 9.59 9.55
CA ASN A 32 9.34 11.05 9.60
C ASN A 32 9.75 11.67 8.26
N HIS A 33 10.43 10.93 7.38
CA HIS A 33 10.90 11.46 6.09
C HIS A 33 10.23 10.83 4.87
N ILE A 34 9.98 9.51 4.86
CA ILE A 34 9.37 8.84 3.69
C ILE A 34 7.84 8.87 3.76
N LEU A 35 7.26 8.62 4.95
CA LEU A 35 5.82 8.47 5.16
C LEU A 35 5.30 9.40 6.28
N PRO A 36 5.52 10.73 6.17
CA PRO A 36 5.14 11.66 7.21
C PRO A 36 3.63 11.57 7.49
N LYS A 37 3.26 11.63 8.78
CA LYS A 37 1.87 11.62 9.27
C LYS A 37 1.06 10.34 8.99
N TYR A 38 1.69 9.24 8.54
CA TYR A 38 0.98 7.96 8.35
C TYR A 38 0.43 7.36 9.66
N TYR A 39 1.15 7.55 10.77
CA TYR A 39 0.81 7.01 12.08
C TYR A 39 0.29 8.08 13.05
N SER A 40 -0.29 9.18 12.54
CA SER A 40 -1.03 10.14 13.36
C SER A 40 -2.30 9.49 13.94
N SER A 41 -2.85 10.09 14.99
CA SER A 41 -4.06 9.60 15.67
C SER A 41 -5.29 9.50 14.75
N ASP A 42 -5.41 10.43 13.79
CA ASP A 42 -6.49 10.47 12.80
C ASP A 42 -6.22 9.61 11.55
N MET A 43 -4.98 9.11 11.40
CA MET A 43 -4.48 8.38 10.23
C MET A 43 -4.83 9.06 8.91
N LEU A 44 -4.86 10.40 8.87
CA LEU A 44 -5.32 11.16 7.71
C LEU A 44 -4.55 10.79 6.44
N ALA A 45 -3.23 10.69 6.52
CA ALA A 45 -2.39 10.36 5.37
C ALA A 45 -2.71 8.97 4.78
N VAL A 46 -3.02 7.98 5.64
CA VAL A 46 -3.43 6.64 5.20
C VAL A 46 -4.80 6.68 4.54
N ARG A 47 -5.77 7.42 5.11
CA ARG A 47 -7.11 7.58 4.52
C ARG A 47 -7.03 8.23 3.14
N VAL A 48 -6.24 9.30 3.03
CA VAL A 48 -5.95 9.98 1.75
C VAL A 48 -5.35 8.99 0.75
N ASP A 49 -4.38 8.18 1.14
CA ASP A 49 -3.74 7.24 0.23
C ASP A 49 -4.66 6.07 -0.17
N CYS A 50 -5.59 5.66 0.67
CA CYS A 50 -6.68 4.78 0.27
C CYS A 50 -7.57 5.40 -0.82
N MET A 51 -7.84 6.71 -0.77
CA MET A 51 -8.59 7.44 -1.82
C MET A 51 -7.76 7.61 -3.10
N VAL A 52 -6.47 7.92 -2.98
CA VAL A 52 -5.54 7.95 -4.11
C VAL A 52 -5.51 6.59 -4.80
N PHE A 53 -5.42 5.50 -4.04
CA PHE A 53 -5.49 4.14 -4.58
C PHE A 53 -6.80 3.88 -5.32
N ASN A 54 -7.94 4.29 -4.76
CA ASN A 54 -9.23 4.19 -5.44
C ASN A 54 -9.22 4.91 -6.81
N GLN A 55 -8.70 6.14 -6.85
CA GLN A 55 -8.58 6.89 -8.10
C GLN A 55 -7.61 6.22 -9.09
N LEU A 56 -6.50 5.67 -8.61
CA LEU A 56 -5.56 4.94 -9.47
C LEU A 56 -6.18 3.64 -10.02
N LEU A 57 -7.00 2.94 -9.26
CA LEU A 57 -7.77 1.81 -9.75
C LEU A 57 -8.74 2.22 -10.86
N LYS A 58 -9.46 3.34 -10.67
CA LYS A 58 -10.34 3.91 -11.70
C LYS A 58 -9.57 4.21 -12.99
N ASP A 59 -8.38 4.78 -12.87
CA ASP A 59 -7.55 5.15 -14.02
C ASP A 59 -6.90 3.94 -14.74
N LYS A 60 -6.46 2.92 -13.99
CA LYS A 60 -5.57 1.86 -14.51
C LYS A 60 -6.22 0.49 -14.64
N ILE A 61 -7.27 0.22 -13.87
CA ILE A 61 -8.00 -1.07 -13.82
C ILE A 61 -9.51 -0.78 -13.61
N PRO A 62 -10.15 -0.05 -14.54
CA PRO A 62 -11.52 0.45 -14.36
C PRO A 62 -12.55 -0.66 -14.13
N THR A 63 -12.32 -1.85 -14.69
CA THR A 63 -13.19 -3.02 -14.49
C THR A 63 -13.28 -3.42 -13.03
N VAL A 64 -12.13 -3.57 -12.35
CA VAL A 64 -12.11 -3.94 -10.93
C VAL A 64 -12.65 -2.81 -10.06
N HIS A 65 -12.33 -1.55 -10.38
CA HIS A 65 -12.91 -0.40 -9.68
C HIS A 65 -14.44 -0.43 -9.71
N LYS A 66 -15.05 -0.69 -10.88
CA LYS A 66 -16.52 -0.81 -11.00
C LYS A 66 -17.08 -1.91 -10.10
N ILE A 67 -16.42 -3.06 -10.02
CA ILE A 67 -16.85 -4.17 -9.16
C ILE A 67 -16.82 -3.75 -7.69
N ILE A 68 -15.73 -3.13 -7.24
CA ILE A 68 -15.61 -2.64 -5.86
C ILE A 68 -16.74 -1.65 -5.54
N MET A 69 -17.01 -0.70 -6.44
CA MET A 69 -18.08 0.30 -6.26
C MET A 69 -19.47 -0.35 -6.25
N ASN A 70 -19.75 -1.29 -7.15
CA ASN A 70 -21.04 -1.97 -7.24
C ASN A 70 -21.31 -2.86 -6.01
N SER A 71 -20.26 -3.41 -5.39
CA SER A 71 -20.37 -4.16 -4.13
C SER A 71 -20.53 -3.25 -2.90
N GLY A 72 -20.54 -1.92 -3.05
CA GLY A 72 -20.67 -0.96 -1.94
C GLY A 72 -19.44 -0.91 -1.03
N ILE A 73 -18.28 -1.40 -1.49
CA ILE A 73 -17.06 -1.47 -0.69
C ILE A 73 -16.20 -0.23 -0.93
N THR A 74 -15.59 0.30 0.13
CA THR A 74 -14.59 1.37 0.01
C THR A 74 -13.19 0.78 -0.09
N CYS A 75 -12.32 1.41 -0.90
CA CYS A 75 -10.91 1.02 -0.93
C CYS A 75 -10.22 1.21 0.43
N THR A 76 -10.71 2.11 1.28
CA THR A 76 -10.27 2.25 2.66
C THR A 76 -10.44 0.94 3.43
N LEU A 77 -11.60 0.27 3.33
CA LEU A 77 -11.80 -1.01 3.99
C LEU A 77 -10.82 -2.10 3.50
N LEU A 78 -10.51 -2.11 2.20
CA LEU A 78 -9.68 -3.14 1.58
C LEU A 78 -8.17 -2.93 1.79
N ALA A 79 -7.70 -1.68 1.69
CA ALA A 79 -6.28 -1.37 1.55
C ALA A 79 -5.65 -0.74 2.80
N THR A 80 -6.43 -0.34 3.82
CA THR A 80 -5.88 0.29 5.04
C THR A 80 -4.78 -0.56 5.68
N LYS A 81 -4.98 -1.88 5.78
CA LYS A 81 -3.96 -2.79 6.33
C LYS A 81 -2.67 -2.80 5.50
N TRP A 82 -2.78 -2.70 4.17
CA TRP A 82 -1.63 -2.68 3.28
C TRP A 82 -0.75 -1.46 3.55
N PHE A 83 -1.36 -0.28 3.66
CA PHE A 83 -0.64 0.98 3.92
C PHE A 83 -0.11 1.09 5.35
N ILE A 84 -0.91 0.76 6.38
CA ILE A 84 -0.46 0.88 7.78
C ILE A 84 0.70 -0.07 8.09
N CYS A 85 0.68 -1.28 7.54
CA CYS A 85 1.72 -2.27 7.77
C CYS A 85 2.83 -2.25 6.71
N LEU A 86 2.74 -1.37 5.69
CA LEU A 86 3.65 -1.35 4.54
C LEU A 86 3.85 -2.73 3.92
N PHE A 87 2.76 -3.50 3.85
CA PHE A 87 2.75 -4.91 3.41
C PHE A 87 3.47 -5.94 4.29
N ALA A 88 4.17 -5.52 5.35
CA ALA A 88 4.97 -6.42 6.20
C ALA A 88 4.17 -7.49 6.95
N ASP A 89 2.87 -7.29 7.14
CA ASP A 89 1.96 -8.25 7.79
C ASP A 89 1.06 -9.03 6.81
N VAL A 90 1.24 -8.81 5.50
CA VAL A 90 0.35 -9.42 4.49
C VAL A 90 1.09 -10.15 3.38
N LEU A 91 2.28 -9.70 2.99
CA LEU A 91 3.11 -10.37 1.98
C LEU A 91 4.14 -11.29 2.63
N PRO A 92 4.61 -12.32 1.90
CA PRO A 92 5.78 -13.10 2.31
C PRO A 92 6.99 -12.21 2.59
N ILE A 93 7.86 -12.63 3.52
CA ILE A 93 8.99 -11.81 3.98
C ILE A 93 9.94 -11.49 2.83
N GLU A 94 10.20 -12.45 1.94
CA GLU A 94 11.09 -12.32 0.78
C GLU A 94 10.59 -11.26 -0.20
N THR A 95 9.28 -11.07 -0.31
CA THR A 95 8.68 -10.03 -1.16
C THR A 95 8.62 -8.70 -0.43
N THR A 96 8.31 -8.72 0.87
CA THR A 96 8.30 -7.53 1.72
C THR A 96 9.64 -6.81 1.70
N ILE A 97 10.75 -7.54 1.85
CA ILE A 97 12.09 -6.92 1.84
C ILE A 97 12.41 -6.27 0.49
N ARG A 98 11.99 -6.87 -0.63
CA ARG A 98 12.19 -6.29 -1.97
C ARG A 98 11.31 -5.07 -2.22
N VAL A 99 10.10 -5.06 -1.65
CA VAL A 99 9.25 -3.87 -1.63
C VAL A 99 9.92 -2.77 -0.80
N PHE A 100 10.54 -3.10 0.33
CA PHE A 100 11.25 -2.14 1.17
C PHE A 100 12.48 -1.57 0.46
N ASP A 101 13.28 -2.40 -0.23
CA ASP A 101 14.40 -1.92 -1.07
C ASP A 101 13.91 -0.84 -2.05
N CYS A 102 12.80 -1.11 -2.73
CA CYS A 102 12.19 -0.15 -3.66
C CYS A 102 11.65 1.08 -2.93
N LEU A 103 11.03 0.91 -1.76
CA LEU A 103 10.48 2.00 -0.96
C LEU A 103 11.56 2.98 -0.51
N PHE A 104 12.70 2.48 -0.02
CA PHE A 104 13.84 3.32 0.39
C PHE A 104 14.52 4.00 -0.81
N TYR A 105 14.55 3.36 -1.98
CA TYR A 105 15.19 3.92 -3.17
C TYR A 105 14.29 4.89 -3.97
N GLU A 106 13.07 4.49 -4.31
CA GLU A 106 12.14 5.26 -5.16
C GLU A 106 11.20 6.17 -4.35
N GLY A 107 10.97 5.85 -3.07
CA GLY A 107 10.02 6.51 -2.18
C GLY A 107 8.65 5.83 -2.10
N ASP A 108 7.77 6.46 -1.32
CA ASP A 108 6.41 6.03 -0.97
C ASP A 108 5.47 5.70 -2.12
N LYS A 109 5.71 6.25 -3.33
CA LYS A 109 4.96 5.88 -4.55
C LYS A 109 4.97 4.37 -4.84
N VAL A 110 5.97 3.65 -4.34
CA VAL A 110 6.08 2.19 -4.49
C VAL A 110 4.89 1.47 -3.87
N LEU A 111 4.33 1.98 -2.77
CA LEU A 111 3.18 1.35 -2.11
C LEU A 111 1.99 1.23 -3.07
N PHE A 112 1.70 2.28 -3.85
CA PHE A 112 0.66 2.23 -4.87
C PHE A 112 0.98 1.25 -6.01
N ARG A 113 2.25 1.14 -6.40
CA ARG A 113 2.66 0.16 -7.41
C ARG A 113 2.41 -1.26 -6.92
N VAL A 114 2.70 -1.55 -5.64
CA VAL A 114 2.41 -2.86 -5.04
C VAL A 114 0.90 -3.10 -5.03
N CYS A 115 0.08 -2.15 -4.58
CA CYS A 115 -1.39 -2.27 -4.58
C CYS A 115 -1.94 -2.61 -5.99
N LEU A 116 -1.53 -1.85 -7.01
CA LEU A 116 -1.98 -2.07 -8.39
C LEU A 116 -1.48 -3.42 -8.92
N SER A 117 -0.28 -3.86 -8.54
CA SER A 117 0.28 -5.14 -8.97
C SER A 117 -0.50 -6.31 -8.40
N LEU A 118 -0.84 -6.27 -7.11
CA LEU A 118 -1.66 -7.29 -6.46
C LEU A 118 -3.03 -7.42 -7.15
N VAL A 119 -3.68 -6.29 -7.42
CA VAL A 119 -4.98 -6.28 -8.10
C VAL A 119 -4.88 -6.82 -9.54
N ARG A 120 -3.81 -6.50 -10.29
CA ARG A 120 -3.64 -7.05 -11.63
C ARG A 120 -3.34 -8.54 -11.64
N LEU A 121 -2.51 -8.99 -10.71
CA LEU A 121 -2.12 -10.38 -10.58
C LEU A 121 -3.36 -11.27 -10.39
N HIS A 122 -4.32 -10.80 -9.60
CA HIS A 122 -5.56 -11.50 -9.29
C HIS A 122 -6.76 -10.99 -10.09
N TYR A 123 -6.52 -10.30 -11.21
CA TYR A 123 -7.59 -9.68 -11.99
C TYR A 123 -8.69 -10.68 -12.37
N LYS A 124 -8.31 -11.90 -12.78
CA LYS A 124 -9.24 -12.95 -13.21
C LYS A 124 -10.19 -13.39 -12.09
N ASP A 125 -9.71 -13.45 -10.86
CA ASP A 125 -10.52 -13.85 -9.70
C ASP A 125 -11.43 -12.69 -9.27
N LEU A 126 -10.89 -11.46 -9.29
CA LEU A 126 -11.62 -10.26 -8.92
C LEU A 126 -12.78 -9.95 -9.86
N ILE A 127 -12.66 -10.22 -11.16
CA ILE A 127 -13.76 -9.98 -12.10
C ILE A 127 -14.95 -10.93 -11.94
N GLN A 128 -14.74 -12.06 -11.26
CA GLN A 128 -15.79 -13.04 -10.97
C GLN A 128 -16.50 -12.74 -9.64
N CYS A 129 -15.96 -11.82 -8.83
CA CYS A 129 -16.56 -11.42 -7.58
C CYS A 129 -17.75 -10.49 -7.85
N ASN A 130 -18.94 -10.92 -7.48
CA ASN A 130 -20.19 -10.14 -7.58
C ASN A 130 -20.75 -9.76 -6.20
N GLU A 131 -20.27 -10.38 -5.11
CA GLU A 131 -20.78 -10.18 -3.76
C GLU A 131 -19.71 -9.64 -2.80
N PHE A 132 -20.15 -8.83 -1.83
CA PHE A 132 -19.32 -8.19 -0.81
C PHE A 132 -18.38 -9.18 -0.06
N PRO A 133 -18.86 -10.33 0.48
CA PRO A 133 -18.00 -11.22 1.26
C PRO A 133 -16.92 -11.89 0.41
N ILE A 134 -17.24 -12.21 -0.84
CA ILE A 134 -16.33 -12.86 -1.79
C ILE A 134 -15.21 -11.87 -2.15
N LEU A 135 -15.55 -10.61 -2.44
CA LEU A 135 -14.56 -9.60 -2.80
C LEU A 135 -13.56 -9.32 -1.66
N ILE A 136 -14.03 -9.19 -0.42
CA ILE A 136 -13.15 -9.01 0.74
C ILE A 136 -12.23 -10.22 0.93
N THR A 137 -12.78 -11.42 0.78
CA THR A 137 -12.01 -12.67 0.90
C THR A 137 -10.96 -12.76 -0.19
N ALA A 138 -11.31 -12.43 -1.43
CA ALA A 138 -10.37 -12.35 -2.54
C ALA A 138 -9.23 -11.39 -2.21
N PHE A 139 -9.54 -10.15 -1.77
CA PHE A 139 -8.54 -9.16 -1.39
C PHE A 139 -7.60 -9.62 -0.26
N ARG A 140 -8.14 -10.31 0.74
CA ARG A 140 -7.36 -10.89 1.83
C ARG A 140 -6.43 -12.00 1.35
N ASN A 141 -6.89 -12.82 0.41
CA ASN A 141 -6.15 -13.97 -0.09
C ASN A 141 -5.09 -13.58 -1.13
N MET A 142 -5.26 -12.45 -1.85
CA MET A 142 -4.30 -11.95 -2.83
C MET A 142 -2.87 -11.85 -2.30
N CYS A 143 -2.71 -11.47 -1.03
CA CYS A 143 -1.40 -11.27 -0.44
C CYS A 143 -0.70 -12.60 -0.08
N LYS A 144 -1.49 -13.69 0.06
CA LYS A 144 -1.03 -15.03 0.45
C LYS A 144 -0.86 -15.98 -0.73
N ASP A 145 -1.13 -15.52 -1.95
CA ASP A 145 -1.04 -16.36 -3.14
C ASP A 145 0.41 -16.80 -3.41
N LYS A 146 0.61 -17.98 -4.00
CA LYS A 146 1.96 -18.49 -4.31
C LYS A 146 2.72 -17.56 -5.25
N GLN A 147 2.04 -16.80 -6.11
CA GLN A 147 2.67 -15.84 -7.01
C GLN A 147 3.32 -14.68 -6.26
N THR A 148 2.88 -14.36 -5.04
CA THR A 148 3.53 -13.34 -4.22
C THR A 148 4.80 -13.85 -3.52
N LEU A 149 5.10 -15.16 -3.56
CA LEU A 149 6.39 -15.72 -3.12
C LEU A 149 7.52 -15.49 -4.14
N TYR A 150 7.15 -15.39 -5.43
CA TYR A 150 8.08 -15.17 -6.53
C TYR A 150 8.47 -13.69 -6.62
N CYS A 151 9.22 -13.22 -5.62
CA CYS A 151 9.50 -11.80 -5.40
C CYS A 151 10.16 -11.11 -6.61
N HIS A 152 11.03 -11.80 -7.34
CA HIS A 152 11.69 -11.24 -8.53
C HIS A 152 10.67 -10.92 -9.64
N GLN A 153 9.85 -11.91 -10.02
CA GLN A 153 8.80 -11.73 -11.03
C GLN A 153 7.76 -10.70 -10.58
N PHE A 154 7.42 -10.69 -9.28
CA PHE A 154 6.49 -9.72 -8.72
C PHE A 154 7.01 -8.28 -8.88
N ILE A 155 8.26 -8.02 -8.50
CA ILE A 155 8.87 -6.69 -8.62
C ILE A 155 9.06 -6.28 -10.09
N GLU A 156 9.48 -7.20 -10.96
CA GLU A 156 9.60 -6.94 -12.40
C GLU A 156 8.25 -6.55 -13.02
N SER A 157 7.20 -7.32 -12.70
CA SER A 157 5.83 -7.02 -13.12
C SER A 157 5.35 -5.68 -12.57
N MET A 158 5.68 -5.35 -11.31
CA MET A 158 5.31 -4.10 -10.67
C MET A 158 5.85 -2.87 -11.42
N PHE A 159 7.09 -2.93 -11.91
CA PHE A 159 7.69 -1.81 -12.64
C PHE A 159 7.24 -1.76 -14.10
N ARG A 160 6.95 -2.89 -14.74
CA ARG A 160 6.53 -2.94 -16.15
C ARG A 160 5.05 -2.65 -16.37
N SER A 161 4.18 -3.19 -15.52
CA SER A 161 2.76 -3.28 -15.82
C SER A 161 2.06 -1.92 -15.80
N HIS A 162 2.31 -1.08 -14.80
CA HIS A 162 1.46 0.08 -14.49
C HIS A 162 1.83 1.37 -15.24
N GLY A 163 2.87 1.30 -16.08
CA GLY A 163 3.45 2.45 -16.76
C GLY A 163 4.02 3.47 -15.78
N SER A 164 4.08 4.72 -16.22
CA SER A 164 4.56 5.83 -15.38
C SER A 164 3.57 6.15 -14.26
N LEU A 165 4.12 6.31 -13.05
CA LEU A 165 3.43 6.81 -11.87
C LEU A 165 4.27 7.95 -11.28
N PRO A 166 4.16 9.18 -11.82
CA PRO A 166 4.98 10.31 -11.40
C PRO A 166 4.66 10.73 -9.96
N LYS A 167 5.69 11.12 -9.19
CA LYS A 167 5.53 11.66 -7.83
C LYS A 167 4.60 12.89 -7.82
N SER A 168 4.68 13.73 -8.86
CA SER A 168 3.81 14.91 -9.02
C SER A 168 2.33 14.55 -9.13
N LYS A 169 1.99 13.46 -9.83
CA LYS A 169 0.59 13.00 -9.93
C LYS A 169 0.07 12.56 -8.57
N ILE A 170 0.86 11.78 -7.82
CA ILE A 170 0.47 11.32 -6.47
C ILE A 170 0.31 12.52 -5.54
N ALA A 171 1.27 13.45 -5.52
CA ALA A 171 1.19 14.65 -4.70
C ALA A 171 -0.06 15.49 -5.00
N LYS A 172 -0.41 15.66 -6.28
CA LYS A 172 -1.64 16.35 -6.69
C LYS A 172 -2.90 15.64 -6.18
N LEU A 173 -2.98 14.31 -6.34
CA LEU A 173 -4.11 13.54 -5.84
C LEU A 173 -4.23 13.60 -4.32
N ARG A 174 -3.11 13.51 -3.59
CA ARG A 174 -3.10 13.64 -2.13
C ARG A 174 -3.63 15.01 -1.70
N SER A 175 -3.12 16.09 -2.27
CA SER A 175 -3.60 17.45 -1.95
C SER A 175 -5.10 17.60 -2.20
N GLN A 176 -5.60 17.04 -3.30
CA GLN A 176 -7.03 17.09 -3.63
C GLN A 176 -7.88 16.35 -2.59
N PHE A 177 -7.49 15.12 -2.21
CA PHE A 177 -8.26 14.33 -1.26
C PHE A 177 -8.10 14.78 0.19
N THR A 178 -6.97 15.38 0.57
CA THR A 178 -6.81 16.04 1.87
C THR A 178 -7.81 17.17 2.02
N GLN A 179 -7.90 18.07 1.04
CA GLN A 179 -8.89 19.16 1.04
C GLN A 179 -10.33 18.64 1.06
N GLN A 180 -10.60 17.57 0.32
CA GLN A 180 -11.93 16.96 0.34
C GLN A 180 -12.30 16.45 1.73
N ILE A 181 -11.41 15.74 2.41
CA ILE A 181 -11.66 15.25 3.78
C ILE A 181 -11.84 16.40 4.76
N GLU A 182 -11.00 17.44 4.67
CA GLU A 182 -11.09 18.63 5.54
C GLU A 182 -12.43 19.35 5.33
N ASN A 183 -12.89 19.50 4.09
CA ASN A 183 -14.20 20.09 3.79
C ASN A 183 -15.37 19.22 4.27
N ASP A 184 -15.25 17.88 4.21
CA ASP A 184 -16.27 16.95 4.68
C ASP A 184 -16.31 16.85 6.23
N THR A 185 -15.24 17.28 6.92
CA THR A 185 -15.19 17.36 8.39
C THR A 185 -15.46 18.77 8.93
N GLY A 186 -15.55 19.78 8.05
CA GLY A 186 -15.98 21.13 8.37
C GLY A 186 -17.49 21.30 8.21
N ASP A 187 -18.18 21.48 9.35
CA ASP A 187 -19.54 21.99 9.60
C ASP A 187 -20.74 21.02 9.71
N PRO A 188 -21.65 21.24 10.70
CA PRO A 188 -22.01 22.56 11.27
C PRO A 188 -21.72 22.76 12.77
N GLU A 189 -21.06 23.89 13.10
CA GLU A 189 -21.46 24.69 14.27
C GLU A 189 -22.79 25.42 14.01
#